data_AF-A0AA36GAH5-F1
#
_entry.id   AF-A0AA36GAH5-F1
#
_cell.length_a   1.000
_cell.length_b   1.000
_cell.length_c   1.000
_cell.angle_alpha   90.00
_cell.angle_beta   90.00
_cell.angle_gamma   90.00
#
_symmetry.space_group_name_H-M   'P 1'
#
loop_
_entity.id
_entity.type
_entity.pdbx_description
1 polymer ?
#
loop_
_entity_poly.entity_id
_entity_poly.type
_entity_poly.pdbx_seq_one_letter_code
_entity_poly.pdbx_strand_id
1 'polypeptide(L)'
;MRFHETSLFGVLKYGGTQNMELYNCSAKTREQWFATGRAQPELGWALLAYGVVIEILYIPSLYVISRPAYRRMPCYKIMCLLGPIDMCAIVTNSIVNGYLLTQGAVFCTIFNIILSLPILYGAYFFWFTPPVLFTSVHDSWFFDPFIFEGRTAEYMNPPHTLNNLLLCALTCCLYTALCGLLAHQFGYSSDERKMSWAQKSIFIQATSICIANLVAALVYVFMQFFPTPQFFILLGHFGWELCHGFPAIVYLTINRSIRREVFRCLGFGAYLDHSKRHTAESRKITSMHAVSTDGVHPRISKNAAEA
;
A
#
# COMPACT_ATOMS: atom_id res chain seq x y z
N MET A 1 -13.28 11.90 -28.96
CA MET A 1 -12.16 12.74 -28.46
C MET A 1 -12.70 13.87 -27.56
N ARG A 2 -13.25 13.54 -26.38
CA ARG A 2 -13.68 14.53 -25.36
C ARG A 2 -12.82 14.50 -24.08
N PHE A 3 -11.89 13.55 -23.96
CA PHE A 3 -11.04 13.34 -22.77
C PHE A 3 -10.20 14.55 -22.37
N HIS A 4 -9.68 15.31 -23.34
CA HIS A 4 -8.90 16.50 -23.05
C HIS A 4 -9.75 17.60 -22.41
N GLU A 5 -11.03 17.71 -22.80
CA GLU A 5 -11.93 18.76 -22.30
C GLU A 5 -12.41 18.48 -20.87
N THR A 6 -12.31 17.23 -20.40
CA THR A 6 -12.66 16.81 -19.04
C THR A 6 -11.46 16.53 -18.13
N SER A 7 -10.25 16.76 -18.63
CA SER A 7 -8.97 16.66 -17.89
C SER A 7 -8.50 18.02 -17.37
N LEU A 8 -7.36 18.07 -16.69
CA LEU A 8 -6.72 19.34 -16.30
C LEU A 8 -6.46 20.25 -17.51
N PHE A 9 -6.15 19.68 -18.68
CA PHE A 9 -6.01 20.47 -19.91
C PHE A 9 -7.28 21.28 -20.21
N GLY A 10 -8.46 20.70 -19.96
CA GLY A 10 -9.75 21.39 -20.06
C GLY A 10 -9.84 22.54 -19.06
N VAL A 11 -9.44 22.33 -17.81
CA VAL A 11 -9.41 23.41 -16.79
C VAL A 11 -8.56 24.59 -17.26
N LEU A 12 -7.38 24.32 -17.82
CA LEU A 12 -6.50 25.36 -18.37
C LEU A 12 -7.10 26.04 -19.61
N LYS A 13 -7.67 25.25 -20.53
CA LYS A 13 -8.29 25.74 -21.77
C LYS A 13 -9.49 26.65 -21.50
N TYR A 14 -10.34 26.29 -20.55
CA TYR A 14 -11.56 27.02 -20.20
C TYR A 14 -11.36 28.02 -19.04
N GLY A 15 -10.16 28.11 -18.47
CA GLY A 15 -9.86 29.06 -17.39
C GLY A 15 -10.51 28.73 -16.05
N GLY A 16 -10.82 27.46 -15.78
CA GLY A 16 -11.41 26.99 -14.52
C GLY A 16 -12.48 25.92 -14.71
N THR A 17 -12.75 25.14 -13.66
CA THR A 17 -13.76 24.07 -13.67
C THR A 17 -15.18 24.58 -13.86
N GLN A 18 -15.49 25.80 -13.37
CA GLN A 18 -16.82 26.41 -13.54
C GLN A 18 -17.16 26.71 -15.00
N ASN A 19 -16.16 26.84 -15.87
CA ASN A 19 -16.35 27.09 -17.28
C ASN A 19 -16.43 25.79 -18.10
N MET A 20 -16.22 24.64 -17.47
CA MET A 20 -16.35 23.33 -18.10
C MET A 20 -17.77 22.82 -17.93
N GLU A 21 -18.45 22.50 -19.03
CA GLU A 21 -19.86 22.06 -19.02
C GLU A 21 -20.11 20.90 -18.04
N LEU A 22 -19.23 19.90 -18.01
CA LEU A 22 -19.35 18.70 -17.18
C LEU A 22 -18.92 18.90 -15.72
N TYR A 23 -18.25 20.00 -15.37
CA TYR A 23 -17.80 20.26 -13.98
C TYR A 23 -18.34 21.57 -13.41
N ASN A 24 -19.32 22.17 -14.08
CA ASN A 24 -19.95 23.40 -13.65
C ASN A 24 -20.85 23.15 -12.44
N CYS A 25 -20.54 23.81 -11.32
CA CYS A 25 -21.24 23.64 -10.05
C CYS A 25 -22.20 24.81 -9.74
N SER A 26 -22.43 25.73 -10.69
CA SER A 26 -23.22 26.95 -10.47
C SER A 26 -24.71 26.71 -10.22
N ALA A 27 -25.21 25.50 -10.49
CA ALA A 27 -26.61 25.14 -10.32
C ALA A 27 -27.09 25.11 -8.85
N LYS A 28 -26.18 25.01 -7.87
CA LYS A 28 -26.51 24.98 -6.44
C LYS A 28 -25.51 25.79 -5.61
N THR A 29 -25.92 26.29 -4.46
CA THR A 29 -25.00 26.87 -3.46
C THR A 29 -24.12 25.79 -2.83
N ARG A 30 -23.06 26.18 -2.11
CA ARG A 30 -22.15 25.23 -1.47
C ARG A 30 -22.86 24.38 -0.42
N GLU A 31 -23.77 24.97 0.35
CA GLU A 31 -24.57 24.30 1.38
C GLU A 31 -25.53 23.28 0.75
N GLN A 32 -26.14 23.65 -0.38
CA GLN A 32 -26.99 22.74 -1.15
C GLN A 32 -26.19 21.56 -1.73
N TRP A 33 -24.94 21.78 -2.14
CA TRP A 33 -24.05 20.69 -2.56
C TRP A 33 -23.65 19.77 -1.40
N PHE A 34 -23.41 20.31 -0.20
CA PHE A 34 -23.20 19.46 0.98
C PHE A 34 -24.43 18.60 1.28
N ALA A 35 -25.64 19.13 1.09
CA ALA A 35 -26.87 18.38 1.28
C ALA A 35 -27.08 17.23 0.28
N THR A 36 -26.38 17.22 -0.85
CA THR A 36 -26.39 16.07 -1.78
C THR A 36 -25.45 14.94 -1.36
N GLY A 37 -24.44 15.24 -0.53
CA GLY A 37 -23.50 14.26 0.00
C GLY A 37 -24.03 13.53 1.23
N ARG A 38 -23.32 12.48 1.64
CA ARG A 38 -23.62 11.73 2.86
C ARG A 38 -22.43 11.76 3.81
N ALA A 39 -22.58 12.44 4.95
CA ALA A 39 -21.55 12.41 5.97
C ALA A 39 -21.47 11.03 6.64
N GLN A 40 -20.26 10.47 6.72
CA GLN A 40 -19.97 9.23 7.43
C GLN A 40 -18.83 9.44 8.42
N PRO A 41 -19.10 10.08 9.57
CA PRO A 41 -18.05 10.46 10.51
C PRO A 41 -17.33 9.26 11.10
N GLU A 42 -18.00 8.14 11.36
CA GLU A 42 -17.37 6.93 11.91
C GLU A 42 -16.30 6.37 10.96
N LEU A 43 -16.67 6.18 9.69
CA LEU A 43 -15.73 5.74 8.66
C LEU A 43 -14.64 6.79 8.42
N GLY A 44 -15.00 8.08 8.37
CA GLY A 44 -14.06 9.17 8.16
C GLY A 44 -12.99 9.27 9.24
N TRP A 45 -13.38 9.16 10.52
CA TRP A 45 -12.43 9.15 11.64
C TRP A 45 -11.57 7.88 11.66
N ALA A 46 -12.14 6.71 11.32
CA ALA A 46 -11.39 5.47 11.24
C ALA A 46 -10.29 5.54 10.15
N LEU A 47 -10.62 6.06 8.98
CA LEU A 47 -9.67 6.29 7.88
C LEU A 47 -8.60 7.31 8.27
N LEU A 48 -9.00 8.46 8.80
CA LEU A 48 -8.05 9.48 9.24
C LEU A 48 -7.06 8.93 10.28
N ALA A 49 -7.56 8.18 11.27
CA ALA A 49 -6.73 7.55 12.29
C ALA A 49 -5.77 6.51 11.67
N TYR A 50 -6.27 5.65 10.78
CA TYR A 50 -5.45 4.68 10.07
C TYR A 50 -4.32 5.37 9.28
N GLY A 51 -4.64 6.37 8.45
CA GLY A 51 -3.65 7.10 7.65
C GLY A 51 -2.58 7.77 8.50
N VAL A 52 -2.97 8.46 9.58
CA VAL A 52 -2.02 9.09 10.52
C VAL A 52 -1.10 8.05 11.17
N VAL A 53 -1.65 6.93 11.63
CA VAL A 53 -0.87 5.86 12.25
C VAL A 53 0.13 5.26 11.25
N ILE A 54 -0.31 4.94 10.03
CA ILE A 54 0.56 4.37 9.01
C ILE A 54 1.67 5.35 8.62
N GLU A 55 1.37 6.65 8.44
CA GLU A 55 2.38 7.69 8.16
C GLU A 55 3.46 7.73 9.23
N ILE A 56 3.07 7.79 10.51
CA ILE A 56 3.99 7.80 11.65
C ILE A 56 4.89 6.56 11.65
N LEU A 57 4.33 5.39 11.32
CA LEU A 57 5.08 4.14 11.25
C LEU A 57 6.00 4.07 10.02
N TYR A 58 5.63 4.72 8.92
CA TYR A 58 6.33 4.61 7.66
C TYR A 58 7.59 5.48 7.60
N ILE A 59 7.51 6.71 8.13
CA ILE A 59 8.61 7.68 8.21
C ILE A 59 9.93 7.08 8.74
N PRO A 60 9.99 6.47 9.95
CA PRO A 60 11.23 5.92 10.48
C PRO A 60 11.74 4.72 9.66
N SER A 61 10.82 3.93 9.08
CA SER A 61 11.18 2.80 8.22
C SER A 61 11.86 3.27 6.94
N LEU A 62 11.30 4.30 6.28
CA LEU A 62 11.87 4.88 5.07
C LEU A 62 13.20 5.58 5.34
N TYR A 63 13.33 6.27 6.47
CA TYR A 63 14.60 6.85 6.90
C TYR A 63 15.72 5.80 7.05
N VAL A 64 15.43 4.66 7.69
CA VAL A 64 16.38 3.55 7.81
C VAL A 64 16.76 2.97 6.45
N ILE A 65 15.78 2.72 5.57
CA ILE A 65 16.00 2.19 4.22
C ILE A 65 16.88 3.15 3.40
N SER A 66 16.72 4.46 3.59
CA SER A 66 17.45 5.51 2.88
C SER A 66 18.95 5.55 3.23
N ARG A 67 19.37 4.87 4.30
CA ARG A 67 20.78 4.85 4.71
C ARG A 67 21.65 4.14 3.66
N PRO A 68 22.87 4.65 3.39
CA PRO A 68 23.77 4.05 2.39
C PRO A 68 24.07 2.57 2.61
N ALA A 69 24.08 2.10 3.87
CA ALA A 69 24.30 0.69 4.21
C ALA A 69 23.23 -0.24 3.60
N TYR A 70 21.99 0.22 3.48
CA TYR A 70 20.87 -0.55 2.93
C TYR A 70 20.72 -0.36 1.42
N ARG A 71 20.92 0.86 0.90
CA ARG A 71 20.80 1.19 -0.53
C ARG A 71 21.82 0.52 -1.45
N ARG A 72 22.79 -0.24 -0.92
CA ARG A 72 23.69 -1.07 -1.74
C ARG A 72 22.97 -2.20 -2.46
N MET A 73 21.88 -2.72 -1.88
CA MET A 73 21.09 -3.78 -2.51
C MET A 73 20.00 -3.18 -3.41
N PRO A 74 19.77 -3.72 -4.63
CA PRO A 74 18.79 -3.20 -5.58
C PRO A 74 17.38 -3.07 -5.00
N CYS A 75 16.95 -4.04 -4.18
CA CYS A 75 15.63 -4.03 -3.57
C CYS A 75 15.37 -2.81 -2.70
N TYR A 76 16.30 -2.43 -1.83
CA TYR A 76 16.17 -1.26 -0.97
C TYR A 76 16.18 0.05 -1.77
N LYS A 77 16.80 0.10 -2.96
CA LYS A 77 16.71 1.26 -3.85
C LYS A 77 15.29 1.45 -4.39
N ILE A 78 14.67 0.36 -4.84
CA ILE A 78 13.29 0.37 -5.33
C ILE A 78 12.34 0.78 -4.20
N MET A 79 12.50 0.18 -3.00
CA MET A 79 11.70 0.53 -1.83
C MET A 79 11.85 2.00 -1.42
N CYS A 80 13.05 2.57 -1.54
CA CYS A 80 13.32 3.98 -1.26
C CYS A 80 12.65 4.93 -2.27
N LEU A 81 12.48 4.49 -3.52
CA LEU A 81 11.78 5.25 -4.56
C LEU A 81 10.26 5.16 -4.43
N LEU A 82 9.73 3.97 -4.09
CA LEU A 82 8.30 3.74 -3.91
C LEU A 82 7.77 4.33 -2.60
N GLY A 83 8.57 4.38 -1.54
CA GLY A 83 8.14 4.87 -0.22
C GLY A 83 7.47 6.25 -0.23
N PRO A 84 8.09 7.29 -0.83
CA PRO A 84 7.46 8.60 -0.94
C PRO A 84 6.14 8.60 -1.73
N ILE A 85 6.04 7.75 -2.76
CA ILE A 85 4.82 7.61 -3.58
C ILE A 85 3.69 7.05 -2.71
N ASP A 86 3.98 5.99 -1.96
CA ASP A 86 3.02 5.36 -1.06
C ASP A 86 2.57 6.33 0.05
N MET A 87 3.48 7.09 0.65
CA MET A 87 3.14 8.11 1.65
C MET A 87 2.22 9.20 1.09
N CYS A 88 2.55 9.76 -0.08
CA CYS A 88 1.66 10.72 -0.74
C CYS A 88 0.27 10.13 -1.00
N ALA A 89 0.19 8.86 -1.43
CA ALA A 89 -1.07 8.17 -1.66
C ALA A 89 -1.85 7.91 -0.35
N ILE A 90 -1.19 7.62 0.77
CA ILE A 90 -1.83 7.48 2.08
C ILE A 90 -2.42 8.82 2.53
N VAL A 91 -1.68 9.92 2.38
CA VAL A 91 -2.19 11.25 2.70
C VAL A 91 -3.46 11.56 1.91
N THR A 92 -3.47 11.31 0.60
CA THR A 92 -4.66 11.60 -0.23
C THR A 92 -5.81 10.63 0.03
N ASN A 93 -5.54 9.33 0.02
CA ASN A 93 -6.58 8.30 0.00
C ASN A 93 -7.12 7.98 1.38
N SER A 94 -6.38 8.32 2.44
CA SER A 94 -6.75 8.01 3.82
C SER A 94 -7.04 9.27 4.63
N ILE A 95 -6.06 10.17 4.77
CA ILE A 95 -6.19 11.34 5.67
C ILE A 95 -7.14 12.38 5.08
N VAL A 96 -6.89 12.81 3.83
CA VAL A 96 -7.75 13.77 3.14
C VAL A 96 -9.13 13.16 2.93
N ASN A 97 -9.21 11.94 2.40
CA ASN A 97 -10.45 11.21 2.21
C ASN A 97 -11.27 11.07 3.50
N GLY A 98 -10.63 10.68 4.60
CA GLY A 98 -11.26 10.56 5.92
C GLY A 98 -11.86 11.89 6.39
N TYR A 99 -11.11 12.99 6.26
CA TYR A 99 -11.64 14.32 6.53
C TYR A 99 -12.84 14.66 5.65
N LEU A 100 -12.75 14.40 4.34
CA LEU A 100 -13.84 14.67 3.40
C LEU A 100 -15.12 13.88 3.70
N LEU A 101 -14.99 12.63 4.16
CA LEU A 101 -16.10 11.80 4.61
C LEU A 101 -16.78 12.34 5.86
N THR A 102 -16.03 12.90 6.82
CA THR A 102 -16.64 13.52 8.01
C THR A 102 -17.55 14.70 7.65
N GLN A 103 -17.23 15.41 6.56
CA GLN A 103 -17.98 16.58 6.12
C GLN A 103 -19.11 16.24 5.14
N GLY A 104 -19.20 15.00 4.64
CA GLY A 104 -20.12 14.68 3.54
C GLY A 104 -19.79 15.45 2.26
N ALA A 105 -18.51 15.64 1.97
CA ALA A 105 -18.08 16.45 0.85
C ALA A 105 -18.40 15.79 -0.51
N VAL A 106 -18.75 16.61 -1.48
CA VAL A 106 -18.86 16.23 -2.91
C VAL A 106 -17.93 17.11 -3.73
N PHE A 107 -17.61 16.72 -4.97
CA PHE A 107 -16.69 17.47 -5.85
C PHE A 107 -16.87 19.00 -5.81
N CYS A 108 -18.11 19.48 -5.93
CA CYS A 108 -18.43 20.91 -5.96
C CYS A 108 -18.12 21.67 -4.66
N THR A 109 -17.90 20.98 -3.54
CA THR A 109 -17.57 21.59 -2.24
C THR A 109 -16.07 21.69 -1.96
N ILE A 110 -15.24 20.96 -2.71
CA ILE A 110 -13.82 20.68 -2.42
C ILE A 110 -12.88 20.98 -3.58
N PHE A 111 -13.38 21.64 -4.63
CA PHE A 111 -12.77 21.77 -5.95
C PHE A 111 -11.28 22.22 -5.98
N ASN A 112 -10.77 22.88 -4.95
CA ASN A 112 -9.37 23.31 -4.86
C ASN A 112 -8.39 22.30 -4.25
N ILE A 113 -8.86 21.36 -3.42
CA ILE A 113 -7.98 20.52 -2.58
C ILE A 113 -7.54 19.24 -3.30
N ILE A 114 -8.40 18.66 -4.13
CA ILE A 114 -8.11 17.36 -4.79
C ILE A 114 -7.26 17.52 -6.04
N LEU A 115 -7.36 18.65 -6.75
CA LEU A 115 -6.65 18.86 -8.01
C LEU A 115 -5.13 19.05 -7.84
N SER A 116 -4.62 19.30 -6.63
CA SER A 116 -3.21 19.67 -6.43
C SER A 116 -2.25 18.51 -6.15
N LEU A 117 -2.74 17.27 -5.99
CA LEU A 117 -1.91 16.16 -5.50
C LEU A 117 -1.67 14.98 -6.48
N PRO A 118 -1.35 15.18 -7.78
CA PRO A 118 -0.92 14.07 -8.61
C PRO A 118 0.57 13.75 -8.42
N ILE A 119 0.87 12.46 -8.20
CA ILE A 119 2.22 11.89 -8.26
C ILE A 119 2.62 11.65 -9.72
N LEU A 120 3.92 11.56 -10.07
CA LEU A 120 4.45 11.42 -11.45
C LEU A 120 3.71 10.45 -12.40
N TYR A 121 3.30 9.26 -11.96
CA TYR A 121 2.50 8.33 -12.78
C TYR A 121 1.03 8.75 -12.86
N GLY A 122 0.47 9.23 -11.74
CA GLY A 122 -0.81 9.92 -11.71
C GLY A 122 -0.81 11.19 -12.55
N ALA A 123 0.33 11.86 -12.75
CA ALA A 123 0.43 13.12 -13.48
C ALA A 123 0.03 12.95 -14.95
N TYR A 124 0.34 11.81 -15.57
CA TYR A 124 -0.16 11.48 -16.91
C TYR A 124 -1.69 11.37 -16.92
N PHE A 125 -2.26 10.52 -16.05
CA PHE A 125 -3.71 10.36 -15.95
C PHE A 125 -4.40 11.67 -15.57
N PHE A 126 -3.78 12.45 -14.73
CA PHE A 126 -4.24 13.74 -14.25
C PHE A 126 -4.24 14.81 -15.36
N TRP A 127 -3.20 14.86 -16.18
CA TRP A 127 -3.09 15.86 -17.26
C TRP A 127 -3.93 15.52 -18.48
N PHE A 128 -4.02 14.23 -18.81
CA PHE A 128 -4.52 13.79 -20.13
C PHE A 128 -5.82 13.01 -20.06
N THR A 129 -6.29 12.64 -18.88
CA THR A 129 -7.54 11.89 -18.71
C THR A 129 -8.45 12.54 -17.66
N PRO A 130 -9.76 12.24 -17.66
CA PRO A 130 -10.64 12.66 -16.57
C PRO A 130 -10.09 12.20 -15.22
N PRO A 131 -9.97 13.08 -14.22
CA PRO A 131 -9.50 12.69 -12.90
C PRO A 131 -10.54 11.81 -12.19
N VAL A 132 -10.07 10.96 -11.28
CA VAL A 132 -10.95 10.32 -10.30
C VAL A 132 -11.24 11.34 -9.20
N LEU A 133 -12.51 11.53 -8.87
CA LEU A 133 -12.98 12.56 -7.96
C LEU A 133 -13.69 11.92 -6.77
N PHE A 134 -13.38 12.40 -5.58
CA PHE A 134 -14.06 11.97 -4.37
C PHE A 134 -15.51 12.44 -4.36
N THR A 135 -16.40 11.55 -3.96
CA THR A 135 -17.80 11.87 -3.67
C THR A 135 -18.30 11.07 -2.48
N SER A 136 -18.81 11.78 -1.48
CA SER A 136 -19.45 11.15 -0.31
C SER A 136 -20.80 10.53 -0.62
N VAL A 137 -21.37 10.72 -1.82
CA VAL A 137 -22.61 10.03 -2.24
C VAL A 137 -22.43 8.51 -2.16
N HIS A 138 -21.23 8.04 -2.49
CA HIS A 138 -20.84 6.63 -2.49
C HIS A 138 -19.58 6.38 -1.66
N ASP A 139 -19.23 7.30 -0.77
CA ASP A 139 -18.07 7.23 0.12
C ASP A 139 -16.72 6.86 -0.56
N SER A 140 -16.55 7.21 -1.84
CA SER A 140 -15.42 6.73 -2.63
C SER A 140 -15.14 7.63 -3.85
N TRP A 141 -14.21 7.18 -4.68
CA TRP A 141 -13.66 7.92 -5.82
C TRP A 141 -14.27 7.40 -7.13
N PHE A 142 -14.82 8.31 -7.92
CA PHE A 142 -15.48 8.02 -9.19
C PHE A 142 -15.03 8.99 -10.29
N PHE A 143 -15.10 8.58 -11.54
CA PHE A 143 -14.91 9.52 -12.65
C PHE A 143 -16.13 10.43 -12.84
N ASP A 144 -17.34 9.91 -12.59
CA ASP A 144 -18.56 10.70 -12.54
C ASP A 144 -18.65 11.40 -11.17
N PRO A 145 -18.62 12.74 -11.10
CA PRO A 145 -18.81 13.48 -9.85
C PRO A 145 -20.28 13.55 -9.41
N PHE A 146 -21.22 12.99 -10.18
CA PHE A 146 -22.66 12.96 -9.95
C PHE A 146 -23.30 14.35 -9.87
N ILE A 147 -22.81 15.29 -10.70
CA ILE A 147 -23.34 16.65 -10.80
C ILE A 147 -24.64 16.66 -11.62
N PHE A 148 -24.68 15.88 -12.70
CA PHE A 148 -25.79 15.84 -13.67
C PHE A 148 -26.32 14.42 -13.82
N GLU A 149 -27.62 14.25 -13.59
CA GLU A 149 -28.30 12.96 -13.79
C GLU A 149 -28.28 12.54 -15.27
N GLY A 150 -28.07 11.25 -15.52
CA GLY A 150 -28.08 10.66 -16.87
C GLY A 150 -26.84 10.92 -17.73
N ARG A 151 -25.82 11.62 -17.22
CA ARG A 151 -24.59 11.95 -17.97
C ARG A 151 -23.38 11.07 -17.65
N THR A 152 -23.54 10.00 -16.88
CA THR A 152 -22.44 9.12 -16.42
C THR A 152 -21.54 8.59 -17.53
N ALA A 153 -22.12 8.24 -18.69
CA ALA A 153 -21.37 7.72 -19.83
C ALA A 153 -20.32 8.73 -20.37
N GLU A 154 -20.51 10.02 -20.15
CA GLU A 154 -19.58 11.07 -20.59
C GLU A 154 -18.32 11.17 -19.73
N TYR A 155 -18.31 10.53 -18.55
CA TYR A 155 -17.17 10.48 -17.63
C TYR A 155 -16.38 9.16 -17.71
N MET A 156 -16.77 8.22 -18.57
CA MET A 156 -16.02 6.97 -18.74
C MET A 156 -14.55 7.26 -19.11
N ASN A 157 -13.61 6.46 -18.60
CA ASN A 157 -12.18 6.64 -18.83
C ASN A 157 -11.55 5.32 -19.35
N PRO A 158 -11.62 5.07 -20.68
CA PRO A 158 -11.06 3.87 -21.31
C PRO A 158 -9.54 3.70 -21.11
N PRO A 159 -8.69 4.75 -21.14
CA PRO A 159 -7.28 4.61 -20.78
C PRO A 159 -7.07 4.03 -19.38
N HIS A 160 -7.82 4.50 -18.38
CA HIS A 160 -7.77 3.93 -17.03
C HIS A 160 -8.25 2.48 -17.00
N THR A 161 -9.34 2.17 -17.70
CA THR A 161 -9.86 0.79 -17.81
C THR A 161 -8.84 -0.14 -18.43
N LEU A 162 -8.23 0.25 -19.55
CA LEU A 162 -7.19 -0.53 -20.21
C LEU A 162 -5.99 -0.72 -19.29
N ASN A 163 -5.56 0.33 -18.60
CA ASN A 163 -4.46 0.26 -17.64
C ASN A 163 -4.72 -0.75 -16.51
N ASN A 164 -5.92 -0.71 -15.93
CA ASN A 164 -6.30 -1.63 -14.86
C ASN A 164 -6.42 -3.08 -15.37
N LEU A 165 -6.98 -3.29 -16.56
CA LEU A 165 -7.02 -4.62 -17.18
C LEU A 165 -5.61 -5.17 -17.49
N LEU A 166 -4.71 -4.32 -17.99
CA LEU A 166 -3.31 -4.68 -18.22
C LEU A 166 -2.60 -5.00 -16.91
N LEU A 167 -2.83 -4.21 -15.85
CA LEU A 167 -2.29 -4.48 -14.52
C LEU A 167 -2.76 -5.85 -14.02
N CYS A 168 -4.05 -6.17 -14.12
CA CYS A 168 -4.60 -7.47 -13.76
C CYS A 168 -3.92 -8.60 -14.55
N ALA A 169 -3.85 -8.48 -15.88
CA ALA A 169 -3.27 -9.50 -16.74
C ALA A 169 -1.77 -9.73 -16.45
N LEU A 170 -0.99 -8.64 -16.40
CA LEU A 170 0.45 -8.70 -16.17
C LEU A 170 0.80 -9.21 -14.78
N THR A 171 0.09 -8.78 -13.73
CA THR A 171 0.34 -9.26 -12.36
C THR A 171 0.02 -10.75 -12.24
N CYS A 172 -1.11 -11.22 -12.76
CA CYS A 172 -1.45 -12.65 -12.77
C CYS A 172 -0.39 -13.48 -13.51
N CYS A 173 0.04 -13.05 -14.69
CA CYS A 173 1.08 -13.75 -15.47
C CYS A 173 2.43 -13.77 -14.74
N LEU A 174 2.90 -12.62 -14.24
CA LEU A 174 4.18 -12.50 -13.56
C LEU A 174 4.24 -13.34 -12.28
N TYR A 175 3.19 -13.32 -11.46
CA TYR A 175 3.16 -14.12 -10.23
C TYR A 175 3.07 -15.62 -10.52
N THR A 176 2.28 -16.03 -11.50
CA THR A 176 2.21 -17.44 -11.92
C THR A 176 3.58 -17.92 -12.40
N ALA A 177 4.26 -17.12 -13.22
CA ALA A 177 5.61 -17.41 -13.68
C ALA A 177 6.61 -17.46 -12.53
N LEU A 178 6.57 -16.48 -11.61
CA LEU A 178 7.50 -16.42 -10.49
C LEU A 178 7.30 -17.57 -9.49
N CYS A 179 6.05 -17.93 -9.17
CA CYS A 179 5.74 -19.10 -8.36
C CYS A 179 6.22 -20.40 -9.04
N GLY A 180 6.02 -20.52 -10.36
CA GLY A 180 6.52 -21.66 -11.14
C GLY A 180 8.04 -21.76 -11.15
N LEU A 181 8.74 -20.64 -11.34
CA LEU A 181 10.21 -20.58 -11.31
C LEU A 181 10.77 -20.93 -9.92
N LEU A 182 10.13 -20.43 -8.85
CA LEU A 182 10.51 -20.77 -7.48
C LEU A 182 10.27 -22.26 -7.20
N ALA A 183 9.10 -22.79 -7.60
CA ALA A 183 8.79 -24.22 -7.44
C ALA A 183 9.80 -25.10 -8.19
N HIS A 184 10.16 -24.73 -9.42
CA HIS A 184 11.17 -25.43 -10.21
C HIS A 184 12.56 -25.36 -9.55
N GLN A 185 12.96 -24.17 -9.09
CA GLN A 185 14.26 -23.96 -8.43
C GLN A 185 14.37 -24.75 -7.12
N PHE A 186 13.32 -24.79 -6.30
CA PHE A 186 13.30 -25.55 -5.04
C PHE A 186 13.07 -27.06 -5.25
N GLY A 187 12.44 -27.46 -6.36
CA GLY A 187 12.24 -28.87 -6.71
C GLY A 187 13.45 -29.55 -7.34
N TYR A 188 14.32 -28.80 -8.04
CA TYR A 188 15.50 -29.33 -8.72
C TYR A 188 16.81 -29.19 -7.92
N SER A 189 16.97 -28.13 -7.10
CA SER A 189 18.16 -28.00 -6.24
C SER A 189 18.05 -28.94 -5.03
N SER A 190 18.90 -29.98 -5.02
CA SER A 190 19.22 -30.79 -3.83
C SER A 190 19.99 -30.03 -2.74
N ASP A 191 20.44 -28.80 -3.06
CA ASP A 191 21.19 -27.93 -2.18
C ASP A 191 20.22 -26.97 -1.46
N GLU A 192 20.25 -26.90 -0.11
CA GLU A 192 19.36 -26.07 0.72
C GLU A 192 19.67 -24.56 0.56
N ARG A 193 19.49 -23.99 -0.63
CA ARG A 193 19.68 -22.56 -0.86
C ARG A 193 18.49 -21.78 -0.32
N LYS A 194 18.46 -21.61 1.01
CA LYS A 194 17.41 -20.88 1.75
C LYS A 194 17.43 -19.40 1.37
N MET A 195 16.32 -18.91 0.84
CA MET A 195 16.13 -17.49 0.50
C MET A 195 16.37 -16.59 1.72
N SER A 196 17.10 -15.49 1.52
CA SER A 196 17.36 -14.51 2.59
C SER A 196 16.06 -13.93 3.12
N TRP A 197 16.04 -13.58 4.42
CA TRP A 197 14.89 -12.94 5.05
C TRP A 197 14.46 -11.64 4.36
N ALA A 198 15.41 -10.86 3.83
CA ALA A 198 15.09 -9.66 3.07
C ALA A 198 14.29 -10.00 1.80
N GLN A 199 14.72 -11.02 1.06
CA GLN A 199 14.04 -11.48 -0.15
C GLN A 199 12.64 -12.04 0.16
N LYS A 200 12.50 -12.82 1.25
CA LYS A 200 11.18 -13.29 1.72
C LYS A 200 10.24 -12.13 2.07
N SER A 201 10.74 -11.12 2.77
CA SER A 201 9.96 -9.94 3.16
C SER A 201 9.46 -9.16 1.93
N ILE A 202 10.32 -8.98 0.93
CA ILE A 202 9.99 -8.29 -0.32
C ILE A 202 8.95 -9.10 -1.10
N PHE A 203 9.11 -10.42 -1.15
CA PHE A 203 8.15 -11.28 -1.84
C PHE A 203 6.77 -11.20 -1.20
N ILE A 204 6.67 -11.33 0.14
CA ILE A 204 5.39 -11.19 0.86
C ILE A 204 4.77 -9.82 0.63
N GLN A 205 5.58 -8.75 0.75
CA GLN A 205 5.13 -7.38 0.48
C GLN A 205 4.54 -7.27 -0.92
N ALA A 206 5.28 -7.69 -1.94
CA ALA A 206 4.87 -7.58 -3.32
C ALA A 206 3.58 -8.39 -3.57
N THR A 207 3.49 -9.62 -3.06
CA THR A 207 2.30 -10.48 -3.24
C THR A 207 1.06 -9.82 -2.65
N SER A 208 1.14 -9.32 -1.42
CA SER A 208 0.01 -8.68 -0.76
C SER A 208 -0.42 -7.38 -1.47
N ILE A 209 0.54 -6.55 -1.91
CA ILE A 209 0.24 -5.34 -2.70
C ILE A 209 -0.45 -5.71 -4.00
N CYS A 210 0.01 -6.75 -4.70
CA CYS A 210 -0.58 -7.17 -5.96
C CYS A 210 -1.98 -7.74 -5.80
N ILE A 211 -2.26 -8.51 -4.75
CA ILE A 211 -3.62 -8.99 -4.46
C ILE A 211 -4.55 -7.80 -4.19
N ALA A 212 -4.12 -6.84 -3.36
CA ALA A 212 -4.89 -5.65 -3.04
C ALA A 212 -5.17 -4.79 -4.28
N ASN A 213 -4.15 -4.59 -5.14
CA ASN A 213 -4.28 -3.89 -6.41
C ASN A 213 -5.18 -4.62 -7.41
N LEU A 214 -5.14 -5.96 -7.45
CA LEU A 214 -6.01 -6.76 -8.31
C LEU A 214 -7.48 -6.58 -7.91
N VAL A 215 -7.79 -6.67 -6.61
CA VAL A 215 -9.14 -6.46 -6.09
C VAL A 215 -9.63 -5.05 -6.44
N ALA A 216 -8.82 -4.03 -6.15
CA ALA A 216 -9.15 -2.65 -6.48
C ALA A 216 -9.38 -2.47 -7.99
N ALA A 217 -8.44 -2.90 -8.83
CA ALA A 217 -8.52 -2.74 -10.28
C ALA A 217 -9.78 -3.38 -10.88
N LEU A 218 -10.13 -4.59 -10.45
CA LEU A 218 -11.34 -5.28 -10.92
C LEU A 218 -12.62 -4.54 -10.51
N VAL A 219 -12.69 -4.09 -9.24
CA VAL A 219 -13.83 -3.32 -8.74
C VAL A 219 -13.97 -1.99 -9.48
N TYR A 220 -12.88 -1.24 -9.65
CA TYR A 220 -12.92 0.05 -10.36
C TYR A 220 -13.26 -0.08 -11.85
N VAL A 221 -12.85 -1.17 -12.50
CA VAL A 221 -13.31 -1.48 -13.86
C VAL A 221 -14.79 -1.79 -13.85
N PHE A 222 -15.27 -2.62 -12.93
CA PHE A 222 -16.69 -2.97 -12.80
C PHE A 222 -17.58 -1.73 -12.56
N MET A 223 -17.18 -0.84 -11.66
CA MET A 223 -17.85 0.43 -11.35
C MET A 223 -18.03 1.34 -12.56
N GLN A 224 -17.17 1.20 -13.58
CA GLN A 224 -17.23 2.05 -14.76
C GLN A 224 -18.31 1.61 -15.75
N PHE A 225 -18.80 0.37 -15.67
CA PHE A 225 -19.76 -0.21 -16.62
C PHE A 225 -21.06 -0.66 -15.97
N PHE A 226 -21.08 -0.91 -14.67
CA PHE A 226 -22.23 -1.48 -13.97
C PHE A 226 -22.55 -0.71 -12.68
N PRO A 227 -23.86 -0.55 -12.36
CA PRO A 227 -24.28 -0.11 -11.03
C PRO A 227 -23.69 -1.04 -9.97
N THR A 228 -22.93 -0.47 -9.05
CA THR A 228 -22.14 -1.26 -8.09
C THR A 228 -22.68 -1.06 -6.68
N PRO A 229 -23.02 -2.12 -5.94
CA PRO A 229 -23.43 -2.01 -4.55
C PRO A 229 -22.35 -1.40 -3.66
N GLN A 230 -22.75 -0.67 -2.61
CA GLN A 230 -21.85 0.06 -1.70
C GLN A 230 -20.74 -0.81 -1.10
N PHE A 231 -21.04 -2.06 -0.76
CA PHE A 231 -20.05 -2.99 -0.23
C PHE A 231 -18.87 -3.22 -1.19
N PHE A 232 -19.14 -3.41 -2.48
CA PHE A 232 -18.08 -3.62 -3.46
C PHE A 232 -17.25 -2.34 -3.67
N ILE A 233 -17.89 -1.17 -3.66
CA ILE A 233 -17.22 0.13 -3.76
C ILE A 233 -16.22 0.30 -2.62
N LEU A 234 -16.64 0.04 -1.38
CA LEU A 234 -15.77 0.10 -0.21
C LEU A 234 -14.65 -0.93 -0.27
N LEU A 235 -14.93 -2.15 -0.74
CA LEU A 235 -13.92 -3.19 -0.92
C LEU A 235 -12.82 -2.75 -1.91
N GLY A 236 -13.20 -2.14 -3.03
CA GLY A 236 -12.25 -1.60 -4.01
C GLY A 236 -11.42 -0.45 -3.43
N HIS A 237 -12.08 0.46 -2.70
CA HIS A 237 -11.42 1.59 -2.07
C HIS A 237 -10.40 1.15 -1.01
N PHE A 238 -10.80 0.30 -0.06
CA PHE A 238 -9.89 -0.25 0.95
C PHE A 238 -8.79 -1.11 0.32
N GLY A 239 -9.07 -1.85 -0.75
CA GLY A 239 -8.03 -2.58 -1.50
C GLY A 239 -6.96 -1.64 -2.05
N TRP A 240 -7.36 -0.49 -2.61
CA TRP A 240 -6.43 0.52 -3.09
C TRP A 240 -5.68 1.21 -1.94
N GLU A 241 -6.34 1.50 -0.82
CA GLU A 241 -5.71 2.13 0.33
C GLU A 241 -4.69 1.20 1.02
N LEU A 242 -5.05 -0.08 1.21
CA LEU A 242 -4.20 -1.07 1.84
C LEU A 242 -2.92 -1.33 1.04
N CYS A 243 -2.95 -1.21 -0.29
CA CYS A 243 -1.77 -1.47 -1.11
C CYS A 243 -0.62 -0.49 -0.80
N HIS A 244 -0.93 0.75 -0.42
CA HIS A 244 0.05 1.78 -0.08
C HIS A 244 0.47 1.72 1.40
N GLY A 245 -0.42 1.32 2.31
CA GLY A 245 -0.09 1.18 3.74
C GLY A 245 0.64 -0.12 4.12
N PHE A 246 0.42 -1.20 3.36
CA PHE A 246 0.98 -2.52 3.66
C PHE A 246 2.53 -2.57 3.72
N PRO A 247 3.30 -1.87 2.87
CA PRO A 247 4.75 -1.76 3.00
C PRO A 247 5.23 -1.41 4.42
N ALA A 248 4.63 -0.40 5.06
CA ALA A 248 5.01 0.04 6.40
C ALA A 248 4.82 -1.09 7.43
N ILE A 249 3.69 -1.81 7.34
CA ILE A 249 3.38 -2.95 8.20
C ILE A 249 4.43 -4.05 8.00
N VAL A 250 4.76 -4.40 6.76
CA VAL A 250 5.78 -5.44 6.46
C VAL A 250 7.15 -5.04 7.02
N TYR A 251 7.54 -3.76 6.89
CA TYR A 251 8.84 -3.28 7.36
C TYR A 251 9.00 -3.41 8.87
N LEU A 252 7.92 -3.20 9.62
CA LEU A 252 7.94 -3.25 11.08
C LEU A 252 7.51 -4.60 11.67
N THR A 253 6.89 -5.49 10.92
CA THR A 253 6.46 -6.82 11.44
C THR A 253 7.32 -7.96 10.92
N ILE A 254 7.69 -7.94 9.63
CA ILE A 254 8.37 -9.03 8.94
C ILE A 254 9.85 -8.72 8.72
N ASN A 255 10.19 -7.48 8.32
CA ASN A 255 11.58 -7.12 8.02
C ASN A 255 12.40 -6.86 9.29
N ARG A 256 12.96 -7.94 9.86
CA ARG A 256 13.76 -7.90 11.09
C ARG A 256 14.92 -6.92 11.04
N SER A 257 15.51 -6.66 9.87
CA SER A 257 16.65 -5.75 9.73
C SER A 257 16.20 -4.30 9.86
N ILE A 258 15.16 -3.90 9.11
CA ILE A 258 14.60 -2.55 9.20
C ILE A 258 14.07 -2.32 10.61
N ARG A 259 13.19 -3.21 11.10
CA ARG A 259 12.58 -3.11 12.43
C ARG A 259 13.60 -2.89 13.54
N ARG A 260 14.70 -3.67 13.54
CA ARG A 260 15.74 -3.55 14.55
C ARG A 260 16.40 -2.17 14.52
N GLU A 261 16.72 -1.67 13.33
CA GLU A 261 17.31 -0.34 13.19
C GLU A 261 16.33 0.77 13.52
N VAL A 262 15.05 0.64 13.18
CA VAL A 262 14.00 1.58 13.55
C VAL A 262 13.90 1.69 15.08
N PHE A 263 13.78 0.56 15.77
CA PHE A 263 13.75 0.55 17.24
C PHE A 263 15.03 1.14 17.86
N ARG A 264 16.20 0.88 17.24
CA ARG A 264 17.45 1.51 17.67
C ARG A 264 17.43 3.03 17.51
N CYS A 265 16.88 3.54 16.40
CA CYS A 265 16.77 4.99 16.15
C CYS A 265 15.78 5.67 17.09
N LEU A 266 14.70 4.98 17.47
CA LEU A 266 13.68 5.48 18.40
C LEU A 266 14.10 5.38 19.88
N GLY A 267 15.36 5.07 20.17
CA GLY A 267 15.88 5.01 21.56
C GLY A 267 15.64 3.69 22.29
N PHE A 268 14.98 2.70 21.67
CA PHE A 268 14.84 1.34 22.23
C PHE A 268 16.11 0.47 22.05
N GLY A 269 17.24 1.07 21.63
CA GLY A 269 18.50 0.38 21.40
C GLY A 269 19.06 -0.32 22.65
N ALA A 270 18.88 0.29 23.84
CA ALA A 270 19.32 -0.29 25.11
C ALA A 270 18.60 -1.61 25.46
N TYR A 271 17.31 -1.70 25.13
CA TYR A 271 16.50 -2.92 25.36
C TYR A 271 16.95 -4.09 24.48
N LEU A 272 17.30 -3.81 23.21
CA LEU A 272 17.73 -4.84 22.25
C LEU A 272 19.15 -5.35 22.54
N ASP A 273 20.06 -4.48 23.01
CA ASP A 273 21.39 -4.90 23.45
C ASP A 273 21.34 -5.68 24.78
N HIS A 274 20.44 -5.32 25.70
CA HIS A 274 20.19 -6.11 26.92
C HIS A 274 19.68 -7.52 26.59
N SER A 275 18.71 -7.65 25.67
CA SER A 275 18.19 -8.95 25.22
C SER A 275 19.26 -9.83 24.56
N LYS A 276 20.15 -9.25 23.75
CA LYS A 276 21.28 -9.98 23.15
C LYS A 276 22.29 -10.46 24.18
N ARG A 277 22.61 -9.63 25.19
CA ARG A 277 23.52 -10.01 26.29
C ARG A 277 22.94 -11.17 27.09
N HIS A 278 21.67 -11.10 27.49
CA HIS A 278 20.97 -12.19 28.17
C HIS A 278 20.94 -13.49 27.35
N THR A 279 20.69 -13.40 26.04
CA THR A 279 20.65 -14.59 25.16
C THR A 279 22.05 -15.20 24.99
N ALA A 280 23.09 -14.38 24.92
CA ALA A 280 24.48 -14.83 24.84
C ALA A 280 24.96 -15.46 26.16
N GLU A 281 24.56 -14.89 27.30
CA GLU A 281 24.80 -15.46 28.64
C GLU A 281 24.06 -16.78 28.84
N SER A 282 22.77 -16.87 28.49
CA SER A 282 22.04 -18.14 28.55
C SER A 282 22.68 -19.22 27.67
N ARG A 283 23.13 -18.90 26.44
CA ARG A 283 23.84 -19.88 25.59
C ARG A 283 25.17 -20.33 26.19
N LYS A 284 25.93 -19.42 26.82
CA LYS A 284 27.15 -19.78 27.55
C LYS A 284 26.85 -20.74 28.71
N ILE A 285 25.83 -20.44 29.51
CA ILE A 285 25.41 -21.29 30.65
C ILE A 285 24.96 -22.67 30.17
N THR A 286 24.13 -22.75 29.13
CA THR A 286 23.71 -24.03 28.55
C THR A 286 24.89 -24.83 27.99
N SER A 287 25.86 -24.17 27.35
CA SER A 287 27.08 -24.84 26.87
C SER A 287 27.99 -25.35 28.00
N MET A 288 28.07 -24.64 29.13
CA MET A 288 28.82 -25.08 30.31
C MET A 288 28.16 -26.27 31.01
N HIS A 289 26.83 -26.29 31.08
CA HIS A 289 26.08 -27.44 31.62
C HIS A 289 26.22 -28.69 30.74
N ALA A 290 26.21 -28.55 29.41
CA ALA A 290 26.41 -29.67 28.50
C ALA A 290 27.82 -30.29 28.62
N VAL A 291 28.86 -29.46 28.81
CA VAL A 291 30.23 -29.94 29.05
C VAL A 291 30.39 -30.63 30.41
N SER A 292 29.64 -30.21 31.44
CA SER A 292 29.69 -30.82 32.76
C SER A 292 29.03 -32.20 32.83
N THR A 293 28.08 -32.52 31.95
CA THR A 293 27.39 -33.82 31.93
C THR A 293 28.17 -34.91 31.18
N ASP A 294 29.10 -34.53 30.29
CA ASP A 294 29.94 -35.49 29.55
C ASP A 294 31.18 -35.96 30.35
N GLY A 295 31.40 -35.40 31.54
CA GLY A 295 32.54 -35.72 32.42
C GLY A 295 32.36 -36.92 33.36
N VAL A 296 31.19 -37.57 33.38
CA VAL A 296 30.89 -38.69 34.29
C VAL A 296 30.54 -39.95 33.50
N HIS A 297 31.54 -40.55 32.85
CA HIS A 297 31.46 -41.95 32.42
C HIS A 297 32.64 -42.73 33.01
N PRO A 298 32.42 -43.64 33.99
CA PRO A 298 33.48 -44.49 34.48
C PRO A 298 33.88 -45.46 33.37
N ARG A 299 35.17 -45.48 32.99
CA ARG A 299 35.74 -46.54 32.15
C ARG A 299 35.72 -47.85 32.91
N ILE A 300 34.75 -48.71 32.61
CA ILE A 300 34.81 -50.13 32.97
C ILE A 300 35.61 -50.83 31.87
N SER A 301 36.82 -51.28 32.21
CA SER A 301 37.66 -52.13 31.38
C SER A 301 36.96 -53.46 31.10
N LYS A 302 36.68 -53.77 29.83
CA LYS A 302 36.36 -55.13 29.39
C LYS A 302 37.65 -55.81 28.94
N ASN A 303 38.25 -56.58 29.86
CA ASN A 303 39.02 -57.77 29.50
C ASN A 303 38.15 -58.99 29.79
N ALA A 304 38.30 -60.01 28.94
CA ALA A 304 37.84 -61.41 29.05
C ALA A 304 36.63 -61.83 28.19
N ALA A 305 36.82 -63.04 27.63
CA ALA A 305 35.97 -63.92 26.81
C ALA A 305 35.94 -63.59 25.29
N GLU A 306 36.28 -64.50 24.37
CA GLU A 306 36.41 -65.97 24.44
C GLU A 306 36.95 -66.50 23.09
N ALA A 307 37.61 -67.67 23.17
CA ALA A 307 37.91 -68.67 22.11
C ALA A 307 38.96 -68.35 21.03
#